data_AF-A0A9E7L3I1-F1
#
_entry.id   AF-A0A9E7L3I1-F1
#
_cell.length_a   1.000
_cell.length_b   1.000
_cell.length_c   1.000
_cell.angle_alpha   90.00
_cell.angle_beta   90.00
_cell.angle_gamma   90.00
#
_symmetry.space_group_name_H-M   'P 1'
#
loop_
_entity.id
_entity.type
_entity.pdbx_description
1 polymer ?
#
loop_
_entity_poly.entity_id
_entity_poly.type
_entity_poly.pdbx_seq_one_letter_code
_entity_poly.pdbx_strand_id
1 'polypeptide(L)'
;MDRKGQGQPITSWTIHMIFRDFLGIRAGLIKALTTDYEKFHQQCDPRESALHLFLCFSLLRKPYMCLYGCPNETWELKEPPDGPHELPEPNIGVNFARDGMPEKDWLAHVAIHSDAWLYSYAFYVAIRAGLDAETSVYQSTHAL
;
A
#
# COMPACT_ATOMS: atom_id res chain seq x y z
N MET A 1 1.58 -5.87 5.84
CA MET A 1 0.23 -5.73 6.41
C MET A 1 -0.34 -7.09 6.78
N ASP A 2 0.41 -7.86 7.57
CA ASP A 2 -0.22 -8.89 8.38
C ASP A 2 -0.70 -8.14 9.63
N ARG A 3 -2.02 -7.95 9.78
CA ARG A 3 -2.62 -7.32 10.97
C ARG A 3 -2.78 -8.32 12.12
N LYS A 4 -2.14 -9.49 12.04
CA LYS A 4 -2.08 -10.45 13.14
C LYS A 4 -1.45 -9.79 14.37
N GLY A 5 -2.29 -9.53 15.36
CA GLY A 5 -1.87 -9.09 16.70
C GLY A 5 -1.99 -7.60 17.00
N GLN A 6 -2.53 -6.76 16.11
CA GLN A 6 -2.69 -5.32 16.41
C GLN A 6 -4.09 -4.80 16.05
N GLY A 7 -4.90 -4.58 17.09
CA GLY A 7 -6.12 -3.76 17.03
C GLY A 7 -7.44 -4.51 16.96
N GLN A 8 -8.52 -3.74 17.14
CA GLN A 8 -9.92 -4.17 17.03
C GLN A 8 -10.17 -4.87 15.68
N PRO A 9 -11.02 -5.92 15.63
CA PRO A 9 -11.41 -6.54 14.36
C PRO A 9 -12.07 -5.53 13.43
N ILE A 10 -11.84 -5.65 12.11
CA ILE A 10 -12.37 -4.73 11.07
C ILE A 10 -13.90 -4.54 11.21
N THR A 11 -14.62 -5.59 11.60
CA THR A 11 -16.08 -5.58 11.84
C THR A 11 -16.55 -4.58 12.90
N SER A 12 -15.62 -3.99 13.66
CA SER A 12 -15.91 -3.04 14.74
C SER A 12 -15.32 -1.65 14.48
N TRP A 13 -14.79 -1.42 13.28
CA TRP A 13 -14.18 -0.15 12.90
C TRP A 13 -15.24 0.90 12.61
N THR A 14 -15.01 2.12 13.12
CA THR A 14 -15.84 3.28 12.78
C THR A 14 -15.29 4.02 11.57
N ILE A 15 -16.11 4.89 10.96
CA ILE A 15 -15.66 5.77 9.87
C ILE A 15 -14.44 6.62 10.26
N HIS A 16 -14.37 7.08 11.51
CA HIS A 16 -13.25 7.84 12.03
C HIS A 16 -11.95 7.02 12.08
N MET A 17 -12.05 5.74 12.47
CA MET A 17 -10.89 4.83 12.49
C MET A 17 -10.39 4.56 11.08
N ILE A 18 -11.28 4.32 10.13
CA ILE A 18 -10.94 4.11 8.72
C ILE A 18 -10.29 5.35 8.13
N PHE A 19 -10.85 6.53 8.38
CA PHE A 19 -10.30 7.78 7.86
C PHE A 19 -8.92 8.08 8.45
N ARG A 20 -8.69 7.81 9.74
CA ARG A 20 -7.36 7.93 10.37
C ARG A 20 -6.35 6.96 9.74
N ASP A 21 -6.75 5.71 9.52
CA ASP A 21 -5.91 4.69 8.85
C ASP A 21 -5.55 5.14 7.43
N PHE A 22 -6.54 5.64 6.67
CA PHE A 22 -6.37 6.20 5.34
C PHE A 22 -5.35 7.34 5.32
N LEU A 23 -5.47 8.29 6.25
CA LEU A 23 -4.54 9.43 6.33
C LEU A 23 -3.11 8.96 6.65
N GLY A 24 -2.96 8.01 7.57
CA GLY A 24 -1.65 7.45 7.92
C GLY A 24 -0.97 6.78 6.72
N ILE A 25 -1.71 5.89 6.03
CA ILE A 25 -1.22 5.21 4.83
C ILE A 25 -0.86 6.23 3.74
N ARG A 26 -1.73 7.23 3.50
CA ARG A 26 -1.50 8.28 2.50
C ARG A 26 -0.24 9.08 2.82
N ALA A 27 -0.03 9.44 4.09
CA ALA A 27 1.17 10.17 4.51
C ALA A 27 2.44 9.34 4.25
N GLY A 28 2.40 8.04 4.53
CA GLY A 28 3.48 7.10 4.19
C GLY A 28 3.79 7.06 2.69
N LEU A 29 2.77 6.95 1.85
CA LEU A 29 2.90 6.97 0.39
C LEU A 29 3.50 8.29 -0.12
N ILE A 30 2.97 9.43 0.33
CA ILE A 30 3.48 10.75 -0.03
C ILE A 30 4.94 10.87 0.38
N LYS A 31 5.29 10.44 1.59
CA LYS A 31 6.66 10.48 2.08
C LYS A 31 7.60 9.68 1.18
N ALA A 32 7.22 8.47 0.76
CA ALA A 32 8.00 7.65 -0.18
C ALA A 32 8.26 8.37 -1.52
N LEU A 33 7.24 9.05 -2.04
CA LEU A 33 7.27 9.70 -3.36
C LEU A 33 7.82 11.13 -3.33
N THR A 34 8.14 11.67 -2.16
CA THR A 34 8.64 13.05 -2.00
C THR A 34 9.86 13.08 -1.08
N THR A 35 9.68 13.14 0.24
CA THR A 35 10.75 13.33 1.22
C THR A 35 11.80 12.22 1.17
N ASP A 36 11.36 10.98 1.01
CA ASP A 36 12.22 9.78 1.02
C ASP A 36 12.47 9.27 -0.41
N TYR A 37 12.25 10.09 -1.44
CA TYR A 37 12.30 9.66 -2.84
C TYR A 37 13.58 8.91 -3.20
N GLU A 38 14.75 9.45 -2.85
CA GLU A 38 16.05 8.81 -3.13
C GLU A 38 16.15 7.41 -2.51
N LYS A 39 15.68 7.27 -1.27
CA LYS A 39 15.66 5.98 -0.56
C LYS A 39 14.70 5.01 -1.24
N PHE A 40 13.51 5.48 -1.64
CA PHE A 40 12.53 4.67 -2.37
C PHE A 40 13.05 4.22 -3.73
N HIS A 41 13.66 5.13 -4.51
CA HIS A 41 14.23 4.85 -5.81
C HIS A 41 15.36 3.81 -5.73
N GLN A 42 16.26 3.96 -4.76
CA GLN A 42 17.34 2.99 -4.52
C GLN A 42 16.82 1.62 -4.07
N GLN A 43 15.78 1.56 -3.23
CA GLN A 43 15.19 0.28 -2.81
C GLN A 43 14.46 -0.45 -3.95
N CYS A 44 13.95 0.27 -4.95
CA CYS A 44 13.40 -0.34 -6.16
C CYS A 44 14.48 -1.06 -6.99
N ASP A 45 15.74 -0.66 -6.88
CA ASP A 45 16.84 -1.42 -7.44
C ASP A 45 18.11 -1.34 -6.56
N PRO A 46 18.26 -2.26 -5.60
CA PRO A 46 19.43 -2.29 -4.72
C PRO A 46 20.76 -2.49 -5.46
N ARG A 47 20.74 -2.83 -6.76
CA ARG A 47 21.93 -3.01 -7.59
C ARG A 47 22.69 -1.70 -7.83
N GLU A 48 22.01 -0.55 -7.75
CA GLU A 48 22.63 0.78 -7.91
C GLU A 48 23.42 1.23 -6.67
N SER A 49 23.07 0.75 -5.48
CA SER A 49 23.63 1.20 -4.19
C SER A 49 24.93 0.51 -3.73
N ALA A 50 25.72 -0.02 -4.67
CA ALA A 50 27.04 -0.62 -4.50
C ALA A 50 27.12 -2.14 -4.14
N LEU A 51 28.14 -2.77 -4.73
CA LEU A 51 28.75 -4.07 -4.40
C LEU A 51 28.05 -5.39 -4.83
N HIS A 52 27.00 -5.38 -5.65
CA HIS A 52 26.41 -6.63 -6.16
C HIS A 52 26.91 -7.07 -7.55
N LEU A 53 28.11 -6.65 -7.95
CA LEU A 53 28.83 -7.26 -9.09
C LEU A 53 29.40 -8.65 -8.75
N PHE A 54 29.38 -9.08 -7.48
CA PHE A 54 30.09 -10.30 -7.05
C PHE A 54 29.20 -11.52 -6.73
N LEU A 55 27.88 -11.37 -6.66
CA LEU A 55 26.98 -12.49 -6.34
C LEU A 55 26.01 -12.75 -7.50
N CYS A 56 26.48 -13.60 -8.41
CA CYS A 56 25.79 -14.07 -9.61
C CYS A 56 24.48 -14.84 -9.32
N PHE A 57 24.15 -15.13 -8.05
CA PHE A 57 23.00 -15.96 -7.68
C PHE A 57 21.67 -15.19 -7.56
N SER A 58 21.68 -13.91 -7.15
CA SER A 58 20.46 -13.06 -7.17
C SER A 58 20.19 -12.40 -8.53
N LEU A 59 21.05 -12.63 -9.53
CA LEU A 59 20.94 -12.03 -10.86
C LEU A 59 19.83 -12.63 -11.72
N LEU A 60 19.34 -13.84 -11.43
CA LEU A 60 18.38 -14.53 -12.30
C LEU A 60 16.90 -14.20 -12.03
N ARG A 61 16.56 -13.60 -10.89
CA ARG A 61 15.16 -13.30 -10.53
C ARG A 61 15.04 -12.06 -9.63
N LYS A 62 14.80 -10.88 -10.21
CA LYS A 62 14.32 -9.71 -9.44
C LYS A 62 12.86 -10.02 -9.04
N PRO A 63 12.49 -10.04 -7.75
CA PRO A 63 11.10 -10.25 -7.40
C PRO A 63 10.26 -9.01 -7.78
N TYR A 64 8.96 -9.21 -8.00
CA TYR A 64 8.05 -8.08 -8.15
C TYR A 64 7.88 -7.40 -6.79
N MET A 65 8.07 -6.08 -6.75
CA MET A 65 7.91 -5.30 -5.53
C MET A 65 6.66 -4.44 -5.61
N CYS A 66 6.00 -4.22 -4.48
CA CYS A 66 4.90 -3.29 -4.33
C CYS A 66 5.26 -2.23 -3.26
N LEU A 67 4.82 -1.00 -3.49
CA LEU A 67 4.90 0.07 -2.49
C LEU A 67 3.66 0.03 -1.60
N TYR A 68 3.87 -0.01 -0.28
CA TYR A 68 2.81 0.07 0.71
C TYR A 68 3.02 1.29 1.61
N GLY A 69 1.97 2.07 1.83
CA GLY A 69 1.92 3.01 2.95
C GLY A 69 1.45 2.31 4.21
N CYS A 70 1.94 2.73 5.37
CA CYS A 70 1.60 2.15 6.67
C CYS A 70 0.81 3.16 7.53
N PRO A 71 -0.09 2.70 8.41
CA PRO A 71 -0.92 3.59 9.24
C PRO A 71 -0.14 4.52 10.19
N ASN A 72 1.12 4.18 10.48
CA ASN A 72 2.06 4.98 11.27
C ASN A 72 2.84 6.00 10.41
N GLU A 73 2.33 6.36 9.23
CA GLU A 73 2.92 7.36 8.34
C GLU A 73 4.30 6.96 7.78
N THR A 74 4.63 5.67 7.83
CA THR A 74 5.82 5.11 7.17
C THR A 74 5.44 4.39 5.88
N TRP A 75 6.43 3.93 5.13
CA TRP A 75 6.22 3.13 3.93
C TRP A 75 7.15 1.92 3.92
N GLU A 76 6.75 0.86 3.21
CA GLU A 76 7.53 -0.34 2.99
C GLU A 76 7.49 -0.73 1.50
N LEU A 77 8.65 -1.17 0.98
CA LEU A 77 8.73 -1.85 -0.30
C LEU A 77 8.92 -3.35 -0.04
N LYS A 78 8.01 -4.18 -0.52
CA LYS A 78 8.07 -5.63 -0.30
C LYS A 78 7.41 -6.40 -1.44
N GLU A 79 7.66 -7.70 -1.48
CA GLU A 79 6.99 -8.61 -2.39
C GLU A 79 5.50 -8.69 -2.06
N PRO A 80 4.63 -8.84 -3.08
CA PRO A 80 3.26 -9.22 -2.84
C PRO A 80 3.26 -10.58 -2.13
N PRO A 81 2.32 -10.80 -1.21
CA PRO A 81 2.31 -12.03 -0.45
C PRO A 81 1.87 -13.24 -1.31
N ASP A 82 2.41 -14.42 -1.02
CA ASP A 82 2.21 -15.64 -1.82
C ASP A 82 0.83 -16.29 -1.53
N GLY A 83 -0.16 -16.04 -2.38
CA GLY A 83 -1.46 -16.73 -2.33
C GLY A 83 -2.66 -15.78 -2.43
N PRO A 84 -3.90 -16.28 -2.23
CA PRO A 84 -5.07 -15.41 -2.22
C PRO A 84 -5.11 -14.57 -0.93
N HIS A 85 -5.00 -13.25 -1.09
CA HIS A 85 -5.13 -12.29 0.01
C HIS A 85 -6.49 -11.60 0.00
N GLU A 86 -7.06 -11.42 1.19
CA GLU A 86 -8.36 -10.75 1.34
C GLU A 86 -8.30 -9.24 1.02
N LEU A 87 -7.15 -8.60 1.19
CA LEU A 87 -7.02 -7.16 0.99
C LEU A 87 -6.66 -6.84 -0.47
N PRO A 88 -7.14 -5.71 -1.01
CA PRO A 88 -6.72 -5.23 -2.33
C PRO A 88 -5.19 -5.14 -2.43
N GLU A 89 -4.65 -5.70 -3.51
CA GLU A 89 -3.22 -5.67 -3.79
C GLU A 89 -2.80 -4.28 -4.33
N PRO A 90 -1.70 -3.68 -3.85
CA PRO A 90 -1.12 -2.49 -4.46
C PRO A 90 -0.47 -2.79 -5.81
N ASN A 91 0.04 -1.75 -6.47
CA ASN A 91 0.73 -1.86 -7.76
C ASN A 91 1.91 -2.85 -7.69
N ILE A 92 1.80 -3.97 -8.41
CA ILE A 92 2.82 -5.02 -8.47
C ILE A 92 3.87 -4.65 -9.52
N GLY A 93 5.13 -4.70 -9.13
CA GLY A 93 6.25 -4.51 -10.04
C GLY A 93 6.66 -3.05 -10.24
N VAL A 94 6.47 -2.19 -9.23
CA VAL A 94 6.92 -0.78 -9.30
C VAL A 94 8.41 -0.66 -9.63
N ASN A 95 9.19 -1.66 -9.23
CA ASN A 95 10.62 -1.79 -9.48
C ASN A 95 11.00 -2.20 -10.92
N PHE A 96 10.06 -2.68 -11.73
CA PHE A 96 10.29 -3.04 -13.13
C PHE A 96 9.93 -1.89 -14.07
N ALA A 97 8.85 -1.14 -13.75
CA ALA A 97 8.43 0.01 -14.54
C ALA A 97 9.47 1.15 -14.54
N ARG A 98 10.28 1.24 -13.49
CA ARG A 98 11.26 2.31 -13.25
C ARG A 98 12.21 2.54 -14.43
N ASP A 99 12.82 1.48 -14.95
CA ASP A 99 13.85 1.59 -16.00
C ASP A 99 13.22 1.68 -17.42
N GLY A 100 11.90 1.50 -17.53
CA GLY A 100 11.17 1.44 -18.78
C GLY A 100 10.53 2.75 -19.22
N MET A 101 10.59 3.82 -18.42
CA MET A 101 10.00 5.11 -18.73
C MET A 101 10.74 6.27 -18.03
N PRO A 102 10.53 7.53 -18.46
CA PRO A 102 11.12 8.68 -17.78
C PRO A 102 10.75 8.72 -16.30
N GLU A 103 11.69 9.14 -15.46
CA GLU A 103 11.56 9.15 -14.00
C GLU A 103 10.27 9.82 -13.50
N LYS A 104 9.92 10.97 -14.09
CA LYS A 104 8.69 11.69 -13.76
C LYS A 104 7.43 10.90 -14.11
N ASP A 105 7.43 10.19 -15.23
CA ASP A 105 6.30 9.39 -15.67
C ASP A 105 6.16 8.13 -14.82
N TRP A 106 7.28 7.53 -14.43
CA TRP A 106 7.32 6.44 -13.46
C TRP A 106 6.76 6.89 -12.10
N LEU A 107 7.21 8.03 -11.58
CA LEU A 107 6.72 8.57 -10.31
C LEU A 107 5.21 8.85 -10.36
N ALA A 108 4.72 9.43 -11.48
CA ALA A 108 3.30 9.66 -11.70
C ALA A 108 2.52 8.35 -11.78
N HIS A 109 3.05 7.33 -12.48
CA HIS A 109 2.46 6.00 -12.55
C HIS A 109 2.34 5.37 -11.15
N VAL A 110 3.41 5.40 -10.35
CA VAL A 110 3.36 4.90 -8.97
C VAL A 110 2.32 5.67 -8.15
N ALA A 111 2.29 7.00 -8.23
CA ALA A 111 1.34 7.84 -7.49
C ALA A 111 -0.13 7.51 -7.81
N ILE A 112 -0.48 7.44 -9.11
CA ILE A 112 -1.85 7.15 -9.56
C ILE A 112 -2.31 5.78 -9.05
N HIS A 113 -1.47 4.76 -9.19
CA HIS A 113 -1.82 3.42 -8.75
C HIS A 113 -1.85 3.30 -7.22
N SER A 114 -1.00 4.04 -6.50
CA SER A 114 -1.04 4.11 -5.03
C SER A 114 -2.33 4.76 -4.51
N ASP A 115 -2.79 5.85 -5.13
CA ASP A 115 -4.06 6.48 -4.77
C ASP A 115 -5.24 5.53 -5.05
N ALA A 116 -5.28 4.91 -6.23
CA ALA A 116 -6.32 3.94 -6.59
C ALA A 116 -6.38 2.76 -5.60
N TRP A 117 -5.22 2.22 -5.23
CA TRP A 117 -5.11 1.17 -4.22
C TRP A 117 -5.63 1.63 -2.86
N LEU A 118 -5.22 2.81 -2.39
CA LEU A 118 -5.63 3.35 -1.10
C LEU A 118 -7.16 3.53 -1.00
N TYR A 119 -7.79 4.04 -2.06
CA TYR A 119 -9.25 4.13 -2.14
C TYR A 119 -9.89 2.73 -2.11
N SER A 120 -9.43 1.80 -2.94
CA SER A 120 -9.94 0.42 -2.99
C SER A 120 -9.86 -0.24 -1.61
N TYR A 121 -8.73 -0.09 -0.93
CA TYR A 121 -8.49 -0.58 0.42
C TYR A 121 -9.46 0.04 1.43
N ALA A 122 -9.63 1.36 1.43
CA ALA A 122 -10.52 2.04 2.39
C ALA A 122 -11.99 1.62 2.22
N PHE A 123 -12.47 1.52 0.98
CA PHE A 123 -13.83 1.03 0.71
C PHE A 123 -14.01 -0.43 1.08
N TYR A 124 -13.02 -1.27 0.81
CA TYR A 124 -13.03 -2.66 1.25
C TYR A 124 -13.18 -2.77 2.77
N VAL A 125 -12.38 -2.01 3.53
CA VAL A 125 -12.46 -1.98 4.99
C VAL A 125 -13.81 -1.46 5.47
N ALA A 126 -14.36 -0.41 4.84
CA ALA A 126 -15.68 0.13 5.19
C ALA A 126 -16.81 -0.89 5.03
N ILE A 127 -16.84 -1.63 3.91
CA ILE A 127 -17.83 -2.67 3.67
C ILE A 127 -17.67 -3.80 4.68
N ARG A 128 -16.43 -4.24 4.96
CA ARG A 128 -16.15 -5.27 5.97
C ARG A 128 -16.48 -4.84 7.40
N ALA A 129 -16.53 -3.53 7.66
CA ALA A 129 -16.97 -2.93 8.91
C ALA A 129 -18.51 -2.76 9.00
N GLY A 130 -19.26 -3.11 7.96
CA GLY A 130 -20.72 -2.91 7.92
C GLY A 130 -21.13 -1.45 7.77
N LEU A 131 -20.26 -0.59 7.20
CA LEU A 131 -20.54 0.83 6.97
C LEU A 131 -21.07 1.05 5.54
N ASP A 132 -22.05 0.24 5.14
CA ASP A 132 -22.77 0.43 3.89
C ASP A 132 -24.01 1.33 4.07
N ALA A 133 -24.58 1.73 2.93
CA ALA A 133 -25.74 2.60 2.90
C ALA A 133 -26.98 1.96 3.57
N GLU A 134 -27.10 0.62 3.57
CA GLU A 134 -28.23 -0.09 4.18
C GLU A 134 -28.13 -0.13 5.71
N THR A 135 -26.95 -0.40 6.26
CA THR A 135 -26.74 -0.54 7.72
C THR A 135 -26.98 0.78 8.46
N SER A 136 -26.72 1.92 7.80
CA SER A 136 -27.00 3.27 8.31
C SER A 136 -28.51 3.52 8.52
N VAL A 137 -29.36 2.93 7.66
CA VAL A 137 -30.82 3.06 7.71
C VAL A 137 -31.42 2.12 8.76
N TYR A 138 -30.87 0.92 8.92
CA TYR A 138 -31.33 -0.05 9.93
C TYR A 138 -31.06 0.40 11.38
N GLN A 139 -29.90 1.02 11.67
CA GLN A 139 -29.65 1.56 13.01
C GLN A 139 -30.55 2.75 13.37
N SER A 140 -30.96 3.53 12.37
CA SER A 140 -31.85 4.69 12.56
C SER A 140 -33.31 4.29 12.79
N THR A 141 -33.74 3.12 12.32
CA THR A 141 -35.14 2.66 12.42
C THR A 141 -35.45 1.83 13.66
N HIS A 142 -34.43 1.28 14.34
CA HIS A 142 -34.59 0.50 15.58
C HIS A 142 -34.21 1.27 16.86
N ALA A 143 -33.90 2.57 16.74
CA ALA A 143 -33.61 3.48 17.84
C ALA A 143 -34.79 4.42 18.18
N LEU A 144 -35.98 4.16 17.62
CA LEU A 144 -37.26 4.84 17.90
C LEU A 144 -38.28 3.80 18.38
#